data_AF-A0A1G4VSC3-F1
#
_entry.id   AF-A0A1G4VSC3-F1
#
_cell.length_a   1.000
_cell.length_b   1.000
_cell.length_c   1.000
_cell.angle_alpha   90.00
_cell.angle_beta   90.00
_cell.angle_gamma   90.00
#
_symmetry.space_group_name_H-M   'P 1'
#
loop_
_entity.id
_entity.type
_entity.pdbx_description
1 polymer ?
#
loop_
_entity_poly.entity_id
_entity_poly.type
_entity_poly.pdbx_seq_one_letter_code
_entity_poly.pdbx_strand_id
1 'polypeptide(L)'
;MKTCSNCGGSYDEKEPKCPYCGMINEVGAENEYKDKLNRIRKDLDNVDELAVIDYKSELRAFLKMFITTLLVVGFIAIMIVSAQISKREGAGGGERKAMDAKIEEIKTLRSYTEKWDALYDAGKYDEMCDVIATDNGKINVYDWQHYDFYKGYEAYYDTRSKIAEILSKDNAATYIKADAIHHALYAYYMTISSKSTYKFTPAEKELFKEEWPKLVKEVCEAFDFTEEEFDTLRIRAGSDSYPDYTEVNHFAEERWGK
;
A
#
# COMPACT_ATOMS: atom_id res chain seq x y z
N MET A 1 -100.29 41.59 -32.14
CA MET A 1 -100.01 42.70 -33.08
C MET A 1 -99.93 43.98 -32.27
N LYS A 2 -98.93 44.81 -32.56
CA LYS A 2 -98.65 46.08 -31.87
C LYS A 2 -98.57 47.20 -32.89
N THR A 3 -99.09 48.37 -32.53
CA THR A 3 -98.96 49.58 -33.36
C THR A 3 -97.67 50.29 -33.00
N CYS A 4 -96.87 50.62 -34.01
CA CYS A 4 -95.63 51.37 -33.83
C CYS A 4 -95.94 52.78 -33.34
N SER A 5 -95.37 53.17 -32.20
CA SER A 5 -95.50 54.53 -31.66
C SER A 5 -94.88 55.60 -32.55
N ASN A 6 -93.95 55.23 -33.44
CA ASN A 6 -93.27 56.18 -34.34
C ASN A 6 -94.02 56.41 -35.65
N CYS A 7 -94.42 55.34 -36.34
CA CYS A 7 -94.96 55.42 -37.70
C CYS A 7 -96.43 55.01 -37.81
N GLY A 8 -97.06 54.59 -36.71
CA GLY A 8 -98.45 54.14 -36.69
C GLY A 8 -98.71 52.80 -37.40
N GLY A 9 -97.69 52.15 -37.97
CA GLY A 9 -97.82 50.85 -38.63
C GLY A 9 -98.10 49.72 -37.63
N SER A 10 -99.01 48.80 -37.97
CA SER A 10 -99.30 47.61 -37.15
C SER A 10 -98.43 46.44 -37.58
N TYR A 11 -97.73 45.79 -36.64
CA TYR A 11 -96.82 44.68 -36.91
C TYR A 11 -96.87 43.62 -35.78
N ASP A 12 -96.23 42.47 -35.97
CA ASP A 12 -96.17 41.43 -34.93
C ASP A 12 -95.30 41.92 -33.75
N GLU A 13 -95.80 41.72 -32.53
CA GLU A 13 -95.12 42.10 -31.30
C GLU A 13 -93.87 41.24 -31.03
N LYS A 14 -93.74 40.09 -31.71
CA LYS A 14 -92.54 39.26 -31.65
C LYS A 14 -91.39 39.77 -32.51
N GLU A 15 -91.66 40.66 -33.47
CA GLU A 15 -90.60 41.24 -34.30
C GLU A 15 -89.72 42.18 -33.47
N PRO A 16 -88.39 42.08 -33.54
CA PRO A 16 -87.47 42.86 -32.72
C PRO A 16 -87.42 44.35 -33.12
N LYS A 17 -87.87 44.67 -34.34
CA LYS A 17 -87.95 46.04 -34.85
C LYS A 17 -89.21 46.21 -35.69
N CYS A 18 -89.78 47.41 -35.68
CA CYS A 18 -90.86 47.77 -36.58
C CYS A 18 -90.34 47.67 -38.04
N PRO A 19 -90.95 46.84 -38.91
CA PRO A 19 -90.45 46.64 -40.27
C PRO A 19 -90.61 47.89 -41.15
N TYR A 20 -91.47 48.83 -40.75
CA TYR A 20 -91.78 50.03 -41.53
C TYR A 20 -90.85 51.21 -41.24
N CYS A 21 -90.33 51.34 -40.02
CA CYS A 21 -89.49 52.49 -39.65
C CYS A 21 -88.23 52.11 -38.86
N GLY A 22 -88.02 50.82 -38.55
CA GLY A 22 -86.84 50.34 -37.85
C GLY A 22 -86.82 50.64 -36.34
N MET A 23 -87.86 51.26 -35.77
CA MET A 23 -87.93 51.50 -34.33
C MET A 23 -87.88 50.17 -33.58
N ILE A 24 -87.00 50.11 -32.58
CA ILE A 24 -86.78 48.90 -31.77
C ILE A 24 -88.07 48.58 -31.02
N ASN A 25 -88.46 47.32 -31.08
CA ASN A 25 -89.50 46.76 -30.24
C ASN A 25 -88.83 45.97 -29.11
N GLU A 26 -88.80 46.55 -27.92
CA GLU A 26 -88.07 45.99 -26.77
C GLU A 26 -88.45 44.53 -26.47
N VAL A 27 -89.74 44.18 -26.57
CA VAL A 27 -90.23 42.82 -26.29
C VAL A 27 -89.70 41.80 -27.31
N GLY A 28 -89.72 42.14 -28.60
CA GLY A 28 -89.16 41.27 -29.64
C GLY A 28 -87.64 41.17 -29.55
N ALA A 29 -86.96 42.28 -29.27
CA ALA A 29 -85.52 42.34 -29.14
C ALA A 29 -84.99 41.58 -27.90
N GLU A 30 -85.71 41.63 -26.78
CA GLU A 30 -85.36 40.87 -25.58
C GLU A 30 -85.47 39.36 -25.81
N ASN A 31 -86.51 38.91 -26.52
CA ASN A 31 -86.68 37.50 -26.85
C ASN A 31 -85.57 37.01 -27.81
N GLU A 32 -85.24 37.78 -28.85
CA GLU A 32 -84.13 37.45 -29.74
C GLU A 32 -82.79 37.38 -28.99
N TYR A 33 -82.57 38.30 -28.04
CA TYR A 33 -81.37 38.31 -27.20
C TYR A 33 -81.29 37.08 -26.29
N LYS A 34 -82.40 36.68 -25.66
CA LYS A 34 -82.49 35.46 -24.83
C LYS A 34 -82.21 34.19 -25.65
N ASP A 35 -82.74 34.11 -26.86
CA ASP A 35 -82.50 32.96 -27.73
C ASP A 35 -81.03 32.85 -28.17
N LYS A 36 -80.38 33.99 -28.47
CA LYS A 36 -78.93 34.00 -28.76
C LYS A 36 -78.09 33.57 -27.56
N LEU A 37 -78.43 34.03 -26.36
CA LEU A 37 -77.77 33.59 -25.12
C LEU A 37 -77.92 32.09 -24.88
N ASN A 38 -79.10 31.53 -25.14
CA ASN A 38 -79.34 30.09 -24.98
C ASN A 38 -78.54 29.25 -25.98
N ARG A 39 -78.31 29.74 -27.21
CA ARG A 39 -77.45 29.05 -28.18
C ARG A 39 -75.99 29.07 -27.74
N ILE A 40 -75.49 30.22 -27.30
CA ILE A 40 -74.10 30.34 -26.79
C ILE A 40 -73.88 29.42 -25.58
N ARG A 41 -74.85 29.30 -24.67
CA ARG A 41 -74.76 28.34 -23.55
C ARG A 41 -74.66 26.89 -24.02
N LYS A 42 -75.49 26.48 -24.97
CA LYS A 42 -75.45 25.13 -25.55
C LYS A 42 -74.14 24.83 -26.28
N ASP A 43 -73.57 25.83 -26.94
CA ASP A 43 -72.29 25.69 -27.64
C ASP A 43 -71.13 25.58 -26.63
N LEU A 44 -71.20 26.28 -25.49
CA LEU A 44 -70.21 26.18 -24.41
C LEU A 44 -70.27 24.84 -23.67
N ASP A 45 -71.46 24.32 -23.37
CA ASP A 45 -71.63 23.05 -22.65
C ASP A 45 -71.01 21.87 -23.43
N ASN A 46 -70.93 21.95 -24.77
CA ASN A 46 -70.34 20.92 -25.62
C ASN A 46 -68.82 21.02 -25.79
N VAL A 47 -68.18 22.12 -25.35
CA VAL A 47 -66.72 22.33 -25.52
C VAL A 47 -65.91 21.68 -24.39
N ASP A 48 -66.46 21.59 -23.18
CA ASP A 48 -65.76 21.03 -22.01
C ASP A 48 -65.62 19.49 -22.07
N GLU A 49 -66.59 18.79 -22.64
CA GLU A 49 -66.62 17.32 -22.59
C GLU A 49 -65.61 16.66 -23.56
N LEU A 50 -65.37 17.30 -24.71
CA LEU A 50 -64.40 16.82 -25.72
C LEU A 50 -62.95 17.18 -25.37
N ALA A 51 -62.71 18.32 -24.74
CA ALA A 51 -61.36 18.75 -24.34
C ALA A 51 -60.75 17.91 -23.20
N VAL A 52 -61.59 17.35 -22.32
CA VAL A 52 -61.14 16.60 -21.13
C VAL A 52 -60.75 15.14 -21.45
N ILE A 53 -61.29 14.55 -22.53
CA ILE A 53 -61.04 13.15 -22.89
C ILE A 53 -59.67 12.98 -23.55
N ASP A 54 -59.26 13.92 -24.41
CA ASP A 54 -57.96 13.85 -25.11
C ASP A 54 -56.78 14.06 -24.14
N TYR A 55 -56.89 15.04 -23.25
CA TYR A 55 -55.84 15.43 -22.30
C TYR A 55 -55.43 14.31 -21.32
N LYS A 56 -56.36 13.45 -20.90
CA LYS A 56 -56.08 12.36 -19.93
C LYS A 56 -55.29 11.19 -20.50
N SER A 57 -55.27 11.03 -21.81
CA SER A 57 -54.55 9.94 -22.48
C SER A 57 -53.08 10.31 -22.72
N GLU A 58 -52.83 11.55 -23.16
CA GLU A 58 -51.49 12.09 -23.38
C GLU A 58 -50.71 12.28 -22.08
N LEU A 59 -51.37 12.76 -21.01
CA LEU A 59 -50.73 12.89 -19.70
C LEU A 59 -50.26 11.54 -19.13
N ARG A 60 -51.03 10.46 -19.32
CA ARG A 60 -50.64 9.12 -18.84
C ARG A 60 -49.41 8.59 -19.58
N ALA A 61 -49.30 8.86 -20.88
CA ALA A 61 -48.12 8.50 -21.67
C ALA A 61 -46.89 9.30 -21.21
N PHE A 62 -47.04 10.61 -21.01
CA PHE A 62 -45.96 11.47 -20.48
C PHE A 62 -45.50 11.03 -19.09
N LEU A 63 -46.41 10.79 -18.14
CA LEU A 63 -46.09 10.32 -16.79
C LEU A 63 -45.35 8.97 -16.81
N LYS A 64 -45.79 8.02 -17.64
CA LYS A 64 -45.14 6.71 -17.76
C LYS A 64 -43.72 6.82 -18.33
N MET A 65 -43.51 7.66 -19.35
CA MET A 65 -42.17 7.92 -19.90
C MET A 65 -41.26 8.62 -18.88
N PHE A 66 -41.81 9.56 -18.10
CA PHE A 66 -41.05 10.29 -17.09
C PHE A 66 -40.60 9.39 -15.94
N ILE A 67 -41.50 8.55 -15.41
CA ILE A 67 -41.20 7.59 -14.35
C ILE A 67 -40.18 6.56 -14.84
N THR A 68 -40.35 6.02 -16.05
CA THR A 68 -39.41 5.04 -16.62
C THR A 68 -38.03 5.65 -16.81
N THR A 69 -37.94 6.89 -17.30
CA THR A 69 -36.66 7.61 -17.44
C THR A 69 -35.98 7.83 -16.09
N LEU A 70 -36.71 8.23 -15.05
CA LEU A 70 -36.15 8.43 -13.72
C LEU A 70 -35.62 7.13 -13.10
N LEU A 71 -36.32 6.01 -13.30
CA LEU A 71 -35.87 4.71 -12.81
C LEU A 71 -34.58 4.25 -13.51
N VAL A 72 -34.48 4.44 -14.83
CA VAL A 72 -33.26 4.10 -15.60
C VAL A 72 -32.08 4.96 -15.17
N VAL A 73 -32.27 6.27 -15.02
CA VAL A 73 -31.22 7.18 -14.55
C VAL A 73 -30.79 6.85 -13.12
N GLY A 74 -31.73 6.56 -12.23
CA GLY A 74 -31.44 6.13 -10.86
C GLY A 74 -30.64 4.83 -10.82
N PHE A 75 -31.00 3.85 -11.64
CA PHE A 75 -30.28 2.58 -11.73
C PHE A 75 -28.85 2.77 -12.26
N ILE A 76 -28.66 3.60 -13.29
CA ILE A 76 -27.33 3.93 -13.82
C ILE A 76 -26.47 4.63 -12.76
N ALA A 77 -27.03 5.56 -12.00
CA ALA A 77 -26.31 6.25 -10.93
C ALA A 77 -25.87 5.27 -9.82
N ILE A 78 -26.73 4.34 -9.42
CA ILE A 78 -26.40 3.29 -8.44
C ILE A 78 -25.29 2.38 -8.97
N MET A 79 -25.36 1.97 -10.24
CA MET A 79 -24.33 1.15 -10.89
C MET A 79 -22.96 1.86 -10.91
N ILE A 80 -22.93 3.16 -11.22
CA ILE A 80 -21.71 3.96 -11.21
C ILE A 80 -21.15 4.04 -9.79
N VAL A 81 -21.96 4.41 -8.79
CA VAL A 81 -21.51 4.51 -7.38
C VAL A 81 -20.99 3.17 -6.87
N SER A 82 -21.69 2.07 -7.15
CA SER A 82 -21.29 0.72 -6.77
C SER A 82 -19.94 0.33 -7.39
N ALA A 83 -19.74 0.61 -8.69
CA ALA A 83 -18.47 0.35 -9.36
C ALA A 83 -17.31 1.18 -8.80
N GLN A 84 -17.55 2.42 -8.34
CA GLN A 84 -16.52 3.24 -7.70
C GLN A 84 -16.14 2.72 -6.30
N ILE A 85 -17.12 2.21 -5.53
CA ILE A 85 -16.87 1.61 -4.20
C ILE A 85 -16.06 0.31 -4.36
N SER A 86 -16.45 -0.58 -5.27
CA SER A 86 -15.71 -1.83 -5.52
C SER A 86 -14.27 -1.59 -5.97
N LYS A 87 -14.01 -0.54 -6.78
CA LYS A 87 -12.64 -0.14 -7.16
C LYS A 87 -11.81 0.37 -5.97
N ARG A 88 -12.42 1.13 -5.05
CA ARG A 88 -11.74 1.64 -3.84
C ARG A 88 -11.42 0.53 -2.84
N GLU A 89 -12.33 -0.42 -2.64
CA GLU A 89 -12.11 -1.57 -1.74
C GLU A 89 -11.06 -2.54 -2.29
N GLY A 90 -11.07 -2.80 -3.60
CA GLY A 90 -10.07 -3.63 -4.27
C GLY A 90 -8.66 -3.02 -4.27
N ALA A 91 -8.54 -1.71 -4.56
CA ALA A 91 -7.25 -1.02 -4.56
C ALA A 91 -6.71 -0.79 -3.12
N GLY A 92 -7.54 -0.28 -2.22
CA GLY A 92 -7.13 0.01 -0.83
C GLY A 92 -6.95 -1.24 0.04
N GLY A 93 -7.62 -2.35 -0.27
CA GLY A 93 -7.46 -3.62 0.46
C GLY A 93 -6.11 -4.29 0.19
N GLY A 94 -5.60 -4.21 -1.04
CA GLY A 94 -4.26 -4.70 -1.38
C GLY A 94 -3.16 -3.87 -0.73
N GLU A 95 -3.27 -2.54 -0.78
CA GLU A 95 -2.32 -1.62 -0.15
C GLU A 95 -2.31 -1.76 1.38
N ARG A 96 -3.47 -1.90 2.03
CA ARG A 96 -3.54 -2.15 3.48
C ARG A 96 -2.91 -3.48 3.87
N LYS A 97 -3.21 -4.57 3.15
CA LYS A 97 -2.57 -5.87 3.42
C LYS A 97 -1.05 -5.82 3.24
N ALA A 98 -0.57 -5.11 2.21
CA ALA A 98 0.87 -4.92 2.01
C ALA A 98 1.49 -4.06 3.12
N MET A 99 0.79 -3.04 3.59
CA MET A 99 1.22 -2.20 4.72
C MET A 99 1.24 -2.97 6.04
N ASP A 100 0.19 -3.75 6.33
CA ASP A 100 0.09 -4.59 7.52
C ASP A 100 1.19 -5.67 7.52
N ALA A 101 1.46 -6.29 6.37
CA ALA A 101 2.57 -7.23 6.21
C ALA A 101 3.93 -6.58 6.48
N LYS A 102 4.17 -5.37 5.94
CA LYS A 102 5.38 -4.58 6.23
C LYS A 102 5.49 -4.18 7.71
N ILE A 103 4.37 -3.85 8.36
CA ILE A 103 4.35 -3.51 9.78
C ILE A 103 4.73 -4.74 10.62
N GLU A 104 4.18 -5.91 10.31
CA GLU A 104 4.54 -7.16 11.00
C GLU A 104 6.00 -7.56 10.74
N GLU A 105 6.51 -7.36 9.53
CA GLU A 105 7.92 -7.54 9.18
C GLU A 105 8.82 -6.60 10.02
N ILE A 106 8.49 -5.30 10.09
CA ILE A 106 9.22 -4.31 10.91
C ILE A 106 9.18 -4.66 12.39
N LYS A 107 8.01 -5.08 12.92
CA LYS A 107 7.89 -5.50 14.33
C LYS A 107 8.74 -6.73 14.62
N THR A 108 8.72 -7.70 13.70
CA THR A 108 9.53 -8.92 13.81
C THR A 108 11.00 -8.54 13.82
N LEU A 109 11.45 -7.73 12.87
CA LEU A 109 12.83 -7.21 12.80
C LEU A 109 13.25 -6.51 14.08
N ARG A 110 12.42 -5.59 14.56
CA ARG A 110 12.66 -4.88 15.80
C ARG A 110 12.85 -5.83 16.99
N SER A 111 12.02 -6.87 17.08
CA SER A 111 12.10 -7.83 18.20
C SER A 111 13.38 -8.68 18.21
N TYR A 112 13.97 -8.95 17.03
CA TYR A 112 15.26 -9.63 16.94
C TYR A 112 16.40 -8.65 17.23
N THR A 113 16.40 -7.48 16.58
CA THR A 113 17.46 -6.48 16.77
C THR A 113 17.52 -5.98 18.21
N GLU A 114 16.39 -5.82 18.91
CA GLU A 114 16.36 -5.42 20.34
C GLU A 114 17.09 -6.43 21.24
N LYS A 115 17.01 -7.73 20.94
CA LYS A 115 17.74 -8.76 21.69
C LYS A 115 19.23 -8.71 21.39
N TRP A 116 19.59 -8.52 20.12
CA TRP A 116 20.99 -8.41 19.70
C TRP A 116 21.64 -7.14 20.25
N ASP A 117 20.93 -6.02 20.22
CA ASP A 117 21.34 -4.73 20.81
C ASP A 117 21.62 -4.89 22.31
N ALA A 118 20.74 -5.59 23.05
CA ALA A 118 20.94 -5.82 24.47
C ALA A 118 22.21 -6.63 24.78
N LEU A 119 22.58 -7.60 23.93
CA LEU A 119 23.81 -8.38 24.08
C LEU A 119 25.05 -7.55 23.71
N TYR A 120 24.95 -6.78 22.63
CA TYR A 120 25.99 -5.85 22.20
C TYR A 120 26.29 -4.81 23.29
N ASP A 121 25.27 -4.14 23.83
CA ASP A 121 25.39 -3.12 24.89
C ASP A 121 25.95 -3.70 26.19
N ALA A 122 25.64 -4.96 26.48
CA ALA A 122 26.14 -5.67 27.65
C ALA A 122 27.58 -6.22 27.47
N GLY A 123 28.18 -6.09 26.30
CA GLY A 123 29.50 -6.66 25.99
C GLY A 123 29.52 -8.18 25.90
N LYS A 124 28.35 -8.82 25.72
CA LYS A 124 28.16 -10.27 25.66
C LYS A 124 28.26 -10.78 24.23
N TYR A 125 29.41 -10.57 23.60
CA TYR A 125 29.58 -10.75 22.16
C TYR A 125 29.59 -12.21 21.70
N ASP A 126 30.12 -13.14 22.49
CA ASP A 126 30.03 -14.59 22.18
C ASP A 126 28.56 -15.06 22.18
N GLU A 127 27.80 -14.70 23.23
CA GLU A 127 26.36 -14.99 23.31
C GLU A 127 25.59 -14.33 22.15
N MET A 128 26.00 -13.14 21.72
CA MET A 128 25.44 -12.44 20.56
C MET A 128 25.65 -13.24 19.28
N CYS A 129 26.86 -13.76 19.03
CA CYS A 129 27.15 -14.62 17.89
C CYS A 129 26.29 -15.89 17.89
N ASP A 130 26.15 -16.57 19.03
CA ASP A 130 25.30 -17.76 19.17
C ASP A 130 23.83 -17.49 18.83
N VAL A 131 23.29 -16.40 19.36
CA VAL A 131 21.89 -16.01 19.14
C VAL A 131 21.65 -15.64 17.68
N ILE A 132 22.53 -14.83 17.09
CA ILE A 132 22.40 -14.43 15.68
C ILE A 132 22.53 -15.65 14.76
N ALA A 133 23.46 -16.58 15.02
CA ALA A 133 23.59 -17.82 14.26
C ALA A 133 22.31 -18.68 14.32
N THR A 134 21.64 -18.71 15.48
CA THR A 134 20.35 -19.41 15.66
C THR A 134 19.18 -18.71 14.97
N ASP A 135 19.27 -17.39 14.83
CA ASP A 135 18.28 -16.57 14.14
C ASP A 135 18.52 -16.49 12.63
N ASN A 136 19.70 -16.91 12.16
CA ASN A 136 20.08 -16.90 10.76
C ASN A 136 19.07 -17.67 9.89
N GLY A 137 18.63 -17.03 8.80
CA GLY A 137 17.58 -17.54 7.91
C GLY A 137 16.14 -17.20 8.34
N LYS A 138 15.91 -16.71 9.57
CA LYS A 138 14.62 -16.13 9.97
C LYS A 138 14.54 -14.64 9.65
N ILE A 139 15.69 -13.98 9.60
CA ILE A 139 15.79 -12.55 9.37
C ILE A 139 17.10 -12.15 8.70
N ASN A 140 17.07 -11.04 7.98
CA ASN A 140 18.26 -10.46 7.38
C ASN A 140 19.08 -9.68 8.42
N VAL A 141 20.28 -10.17 8.73
CA VAL A 141 21.22 -9.50 9.66
C VAL A 141 21.90 -8.26 9.02
N TYR A 142 21.93 -8.13 7.69
CA TYR A 142 22.60 -7.03 6.98
C TYR A 142 22.01 -5.65 7.34
N ASP A 143 20.74 -5.59 7.74
CA ASP A 143 20.05 -4.35 8.09
C ASP A 143 20.26 -3.92 9.55
N TRP A 144 20.96 -4.72 10.35
CA TRP A 144 21.23 -4.40 11.75
C TRP A 144 22.35 -3.34 11.87
N GLN A 145 22.14 -2.35 12.74
CA GLN A 145 23.06 -1.21 12.87
C GLN A 145 24.48 -1.60 13.32
N HIS A 146 24.62 -2.73 14.03
CA HIS A 146 25.90 -3.28 14.48
C HIS A 146 26.40 -4.41 13.57
N TYR A 147 25.87 -4.53 12.35
CA TYR A 147 26.26 -5.59 11.41
C TYR A 147 27.77 -5.64 11.17
N ASP A 148 28.41 -4.50 10.91
CA ASP A 148 29.85 -4.45 10.64
C ASP A 148 30.65 -4.96 11.85
N PHE A 149 30.29 -4.53 13.06
CA PHE A 149 30.87 -5.03 14.30
C PHE A 149 30.67 -6.54 14.46
N TYR A 150 29.43 -7.03 14.29
CA TYR A 150 29.13 -8.45 14.39
C TYR A 150 29.96 -9.26 13.41
N LYS A 151 30.05 -8.86 12.15
CA LYS A 151 30.89 -9.55 11.17
C LYS A 151 32.36 -9.57 11.57
N GLY A 152 32.87 -8.45 12.09
CA GLY A 152 34.23 -8.37 12.61
C GLY A 152 34.46 -9.34 13.78
N TYR A 153 33.55 -9.34 14.76
CA TYR A 153 33.67 -10.17 15.97
C TYR A 153 33.40 -11.65 15.69
N GLU A 154 32.46 -11.97 14.80
CA GLU A 154 32.15 -13.34 14.38
C GLU A 154 33.40 -14.04 13.83
N ALA A 155 34.29 -13.33 13.12
CA ALA A 155 35.54 -13.92 12.66
C ALA A 155 36.46 -14.39 13.82
N TYR A 156 36.45 -13.68 14.96
CA TYR A 156 37.19 -14.10 16.17
C TYR A 156 36.49 -15.30 16.82
N TYR A 157 35.17 -15.21 16.99
CA TYR A 157 34.34 -16.27 17.55
C TYR A 157 34.45 -17.59 16.76
N ASP A 158 34.38 -17.52 15.42
CA ASP A 158 34.50 -18.68 14.52
C ASP A 158 35.90 -19.29 14.59
N THR A 159 36.94 -18.45 14.66
CA THR A 159 38.32 -18.92 14.81
C THR A 159 38.48 -19.72 16.11
N ARG A 160 37.98 -19.19 17.24
CA ARG A 160 38.01 -19.87 18.54
C ARG A 160 37.21 -21.17 18.53
N SER A 161 36.02 -21.16 17.92
CA SER A 161 35.17 -22.34 17.77
C SER A 161 35.85 -23.44 16.96
N LYS A 162 36.51 -23.08 15.85
CA LYS A 162 37.30 -24.01 15.02
C LYS A 162 38.50 -24.58 15.78
N ILE A 163 39.22 -23.74 16.53
CA ILE A 163 40.33 -24.19 17.38
C ILE A 163 39.82 -25.22 18.39
N ALA A 164 38.73 -24.93 19.11
CA ALA A 164 38.15 -25.84 20.09
C ALA A 164 37.72 -27.18 19.44
N GLU A 165 37.10 -27.13 18.25
CA GLU A 165 36.73 -28.32 17.49
C GLU A 165 37.97 -29.14 17.09
N ILE A 166 39.02 -28.50 16.58
CA ILE A 166 40.26 -29.16 16.17
C ILE A 166 40.95 -29.82 17.36
N LEU A 167 41.07 -29.12 18.48
CA LEU A 167 41.71 -29.63 19.70
C LEU A 167 40.94 -30.79 20.33
N SER A 168 39.63 -30.91 20.06
CA SER A 168 38.83 -32.07 20.49
C SER A 168 39.11 -33.35 19.70
N LYS A 169 39.87 -33.28 18.60
CA LYS A 169 40.17 -34.40 17.71
C LYS A 169 41.61 -34.88 17.93
N ASP A 170 41.80 -36.17 18.16
CA ASP A 170 43.13 -36.77 18.37
C ASP A 170 44.12 -36.57 17.21
N ASN A 171 43.61 -36.44 15.97
CA ASN A 171 44.43 -36.25 14.78
C ASN A 171 43.68 -35.45 13.71
N ALA A 172 43.50 -34.15 13.93
CA ALA A 172 42.94 -33.26 12.91
C ALA A 172 43.86 -33.16 11.69
N ALA A 173 43.26 -33.26 10.50
CA ALA A 173 43.99 -33.17 9.24
C ALA A 173 44.64 -31.78 9.06
N THR A 174 45.80 -31.74 8.39
CA THR A 174 46.60 -30.53 8.15
C THR A 174 45.79 -29.39 7.54
N TYR A 175 44.95 -29.69 6.55
CA TYR A 175 44.11 -28.67 5.90
C TYR A 175 43.08 -28.03 6.86
N ILE A 176 42.64 -28.72 7.91
CA ILE A 176 41.70 -28.16 8.91
C ILE A 176 42.44 -27.17 9.81
N LYS A 177 43.71 -27.44 10.15
CA LYS A 177 44.56 -26.48 10.87
C LYS A 177 44.86 -25.25 10.02
N ALA A 178 45.16 -25.46 8.73
CA ALA A 178 45.34 -24.37 7.78
C ALA A 178 44.08 -23.48 7.69
N ASP A 179 42.89 -24.08 7.65
CA ASP A 179 41.62 -23.35 7.64
C ASP A 179 41.43 -22.49 8.91
N ALA A 180 41.74 -22.99 10.10
CA ALA A 180 41.66 -22.20 11.33
C ALA A 180 42.63 -21.02 11.35
N ILE A 181 43.88 -21.23 10.89
CA ILE A 181 44.88 -20.14 10.78
C ILE A 181 44.42 -19.10 9.74
N HIS A 182 43.86 -19.54 8.62
CA HIS A 182 43.31 -18.65 7.60
C HIS A 182 42.16 -17.79 8.14
N HIS A 183 41.26 -18.37 8.93
CA HIS A 183 40.19 -17.62 9.61
C HIS A 183 40.74 -16.57 10.57
N ALA A 184 41.81 -16.89 11.33
CA ALA A 184 42.48 -15.91 12.19
C ALA A 184 43.05 -14.73 11.40
N LEU A 185 43.70 -15.00 10.25
CA LEU A 185 44.20 -13.95 9.35
C LEU A 185 43.07 -13.16 8.69
N TYR A 186 41.94 -13.80 8.42
CA TYR A 186 40.75 -13.13 7.91
C TYR A 186 40.16 -12.19 8.96
N ALA A 187 40.16 -12.57 10.24
CA ALA A 187 39.77 -11.70 11.35
C ALA A 187 40.64 -10.43 11.41
N TYR A 188 41.96 -10.55 11.19
CA TYR A 188 42.86 -9.39 11.04
C TYR A 188 42.46 -8.50 9.86
N TYR A 189 42.25 -9.08 8.68
CA TYR A 189 41.82 -8.34 7.49
C TYR A 189 40.54 -7.55 7.75
N MET A 190 39.57 -8.16 8.42
CA MET A 190 38.28 -7.53 8.69
C MET A 190 38.36 -6.41 9.71
N THR A 191 39.17 -6.56 10.76
CA THR A 191 39.06 -5.71 11.97
C THR A 191 40.24 -4.75 12.17
N ILE A 192 41.45 -5.16 11.79
CA ILE A 192 42.69 -4.40 12.05
C ILE A 192 43.23 -3.75 10.77
N SER A 193 43.13 -4.44 9.62
CA SER A 193 43.70 -3.93 8.38
C SER A 193 43.13 -2.57 7.98
N SER A 194 44.02 -1.66 7.59
CA SER A 194 43.66 -0.38 6.99
C SER A 194 42.90 -0.49 5.65
N LYS A 195 42.92 -1.65 4.99
CA LYS A 195 42.16 -1.90 3.76
C LYS A 195 40.81 -2.56 4.00
N SER A 196 40.42 -2.80 5.25
CA SER A 196 39.07 -3.26 5.57
C SER A 196 38.03 -2.26 5.10
N THR A 197 36.92 -2.76 4.55
CA THR A 197 35.77 -1.92 4.19
C THR A 197 34.75 -1.79 5.33
N TYR A 198 34.93 -2.53 6.42
CA TYR A 198 34.03 -2.52 7.57
C TYR A 198 34.21 -1.26 8.42
N LYS A 199 33.10 -0.72 8.91
CA LYS A 199 33.05 0.55 9.62
C LYS A 199 32.78 0.33 11.10
N PHE A 200 33.83 0.50 11.87
CA PHE A 200 33.77 0.41 13.33
C PHE A 200 33.78 1.78 13.98
N THR A 201 33.07 1.92 15.08
CA THR A 201 33.18 3.04 16.01
C THR A 201 34.58 3.07 16.65
N PRO A 202 35.02 4.21 17.23
CA PRO A 202 36.30 4.26 17.93
C PRO A 202 36.43 3.23 19.05
N ALA A 203 35.36 2.99 19.83
CA ALA A 203 35.36 2.02 20.91
C ALA A 203 35.56 0.58 20.40
N GLU A 204 34.86 0.21 19.33
CA GLU A 204 35.00 -1.11 18.69
C GLU A 204 36.41 -1.31 18.11
N LYS A 205 37.02 -0.27 17.52
CA LYS A 205 38.41 -0.35 17.05
C LYS A 205 39.40 -0.62 18.17
N GLU A 206 39.23 0.05 19.32
CA GLU A 206 40.08 -0.21 20.49
C GLU A 206 39.84 -1.62 21.03
N LEU A 207 38.59 -2.09 21.07
CA LEU A 207 38.28 -3.47 21.43
C LEU A 207 39.00 -4.48 20.52
N PHE A 208 38.96 -4.31 19.20
CA PHE A 208 39.66 -5.23 18.29
C PHE A 208 41.18 -5.16 18.46
N LYS A 209 41.75 -3.99 18.74
CA LYS A 209 43.18 -3.87 19.06
C LYS A 209 43.56 -4.62 20.34
N GLU A 210 42.68 -4.66 21.33
CA GLU A 210 42.87 -5.42 22.57
C GLU A 210 42.67 -6.93 22.38
N GLU A 211 41.68 -7.33 21.57
CA GLU A 211 41.36 -8.74 21.30
C GLU A 211 42.35 -9.41 20.35
N TRP A 212 42.91 -8.68 19.38
CA TRP A 212 43.79 -9.24 18.36
C TRP A 212 45.01 -9.99 18.93
N PRO A 213 45.81 -9.40 19.83
CA PRO A 213 46.92 -10.13 20.47
C PRO A 213 46.47 -11.38 21.25
N LYS A 214 45.27 -11.37 21.84
CA LYS A 214 44.73 -12.53 22.57
C LYS A 214 44.43 -13.67 21.59
N LEU A 215 43.76 -13.37 20.48
CA LEU A 215 43.47 -14.34 19.44
C LEU A 215 44.76 -14.94 18.84
N VAL A 216 45.75 -14.10 18.53
CA VAL A 216 47.04 -14.57 17.99
C VAL A 216 47.69 -15.55 18.96
N LYS A 217 47.72 -15.22 20.25
CA LYS A 217 48.26 -16.10 21.29
C LYS A 217 47.50 -17.42 21.38
N GLU A 218 46.17 -17.39 21.39
CA GLU A 218 45.32 -18.60 21.40
C GLU A 218 45.59 -19.52 20.20
N VAL A 219 45.71 -18.95 18.99
CA VAL A 219 46.03 -19.70 17.77
C VAL A 219 47.43 -20.33 17.85
N CYS A 220 48.42 -19.55 18.27
CA CYS A 220 49.81 -19.98 18.42
C CYS A 220 49.94 -21.13 19.44
N GLU A 221 49.27 -21.00 20.59
CA GLU A 221 49.24 -22.03 21.63
C GLU A 221 48.52 -23.30 21.17
N ALA A 222 47.40 -23.16 20.43
CA ALA A 222 46.63 -24.31 19.95
C ALA A 222 47.37 -25.16 18.92
N PHE A 223 48.26 -24.56 18.14
CA PHE A 223 48.93 -25.22 17.02
C PHE A 223 50.44 -25.33 17.20
N ASP A 224 50.98 -24.91 18.33
CA ASP A 224 52.41 -25.03 18.66
C ASP A 224 53.31 -24.32 17.64
N PHE A 225 53.13 -23.00 17.48
CA PHE A 225 54.02 -22.10 16.74
C PHE A 225 54.09 -20.71 17.40
N THR A 226 55.08 -19.89 17.06
CA THR A 226 55.32 -18.61 17.74
C THR A 226 54.51 -17.46 17.15
N GLU A 227 54.30 -16.39 17.93
CA GLU A 227 53.68 -15.15 17.45
C GLU A 227 54.51 -14.49 16.31
N GLU A 228 55.83 -14.68 16.32
CA GLU A 228 56.74 -14.21 15.26
C GLU A 228 56.55 -15.00 13.95
N GLU A 229 56.36 -16.32 14.06
CA GLU A 229 55.98 -17.18 12.93
C GLU A 229 54.60 -16.77 12.39
N PHE A 230 53.65 -16.45 13.27
CA PHE A 230 52.32 -15.95 12.89
C PHE A 230 52.42 -14.62 12.12
N ASP A 231 53.16 -13.63 12.61
CA ASP A 231 53.29 -12.33 11.93
C ASP A 231 54.01 -12.46 10.58
N THR A 232 55.01 -13.34 10.50
CA THR A 232 55.68 -13.66 9.23
C THR A 232 54.69 -14.25 8.23
N LEU A 233 53.86 -15.21 8.65
CA LEU A 233 52.82 -15.79 7.81
C LEU A 233 51.78 -14.75 7.41
N ARG A 234 51.36 -13.89 8.34
CA ARG A 234 50.39 -12.80 8.11
C ARG A 234 50.84 -11.87 6.98
N ILE A 235 52.13 -11.52 6.95
CA ILE A 235 52.75 -10.69 5.91
C ILE A 235 52.81 -11.45 4.58
N ARG A 236 53.30 -12.70 4.59
CA ARG A 236 53.40 -13.54 3.38
C ARG A 236 52.04 -13.78 2.72
N ALA A 237 51.03 -14.10 3.51
CA ALA A 237 49.67 -14.33 3.06
C ALA A 237 48.94 -13.04 2.63
N GLY A 238 49.54 -11.86 2.76
CA GLY A 238 48.94 -10.61 2.30
C GLY A 238 47.66 -10.22 3.03
N SER A 239 47.56 -10.54 4.32
CA SER A 239 46.36 -10.32 5.16
C SER A 239 45.97 -8.86 5.40
N ASP A 240 46.76 -7.87 4.94
CA ASP A 240 46.25 -6.50 4.81
C ASP A 240 45.11 -6.44 3.77
N SER A 241 44.97 -7.45 2.92
CA SER A 241 43.81 -7.75 2.07
C SER A 241 43.22 -9.11 2.45
N TYR A 242 42.33 -9.67 1.63
CA TYR A 242 41.87 -11.05 1.82
C TYR A 242 43.08 -12.00 1.82
N PRO A 243 43.31 -12.78 2.89
CA PRO A 243 44.52 -13.58 3.03
C PRO A 243 44.58 -14.72 2.01
N ASP A 244 45.75 -14.94 1.42
CA ASP A 244 46.00 -16.03 0.48
C ASP A 244 46.05 -17.36 1.22
N TYR A 245 45.03 -18.19 0.99
CA TYR A 245 44.94 -19.53 1.56
C TYR A 245 46.10 -20.43 1.13
N THR A 246 46.69 -20.21 -0.05
CA THR A 246 47.80 -21.02 -0.56
C THR A 246 49.03 -20.92 0.33
N GLU A 247 49.37 -19.70 0.77
CA GLU A 247 50.50 -19.46 1.69
C GLU A 247 50.25 -20.08 3.06
N VAL A 248 49.01 -20.01 3.57
CA VAL A 248 48.62 -20.64 4.84
C VAL A 248 48.69 -22.17 4.73
N ASN A 249 48.25 -22.73 3.61
CA ASN A 249 48.31 -24.16 3.38
C ASN A 249 49.76 -24.65 3.25
N HIS A 250 50.63 -23.90 2.53
CA HIS A 250 52.07 -24.21 2.48
C HIS A 250 52.70 -24.22 3.87
N PHE A 251 52.42 -23.21 4.71
CA PHE A 251 52.91 -23.18 6.08
C PHE A 251 52.43 -24.39 6.90
N ALA A 252 51.17 -24.77 6.76
CA ALA A 252 50.62 -25.93 7.46
C ALA A 252 51.24 -27.26 6.99
N GLU A 253 51.47 -27.44 5.68
CA GLU A 253 52.12 -28.61 5.12
C GLU A 253 53.60 -28.71 5.50
N GLU A 254 54.33 -27.59 5.55
CA GLU A 254 55.72 -27.56 6.03
C GLU A 254 55.84 -28.04 7.49
N ARG A 255 54.80 -27.80 8.31
CA ARG A 255 54.82 -28.09 9.74
C ARG A 255 54.18 -29.42 10.12
N TRP A 256 53.09 -29.78 9.46
CA TRP A 256 52.29 -30.98 9.79
C TRP A 256 52.01 -31.88 8.59
N GLY A 257 52.48 -31.54 7.39
CA GLY A 257 52.42 -32.41 6.21
C GLY A 257 53.19 -33.69 6.48
N LYS A 258 52.52 -34.83 6.28
CA LYS A 258 53.10 -36.17 6.33
C LYS A 258 53.18 -36.75 4.94
#